data_AF-A0A7E5X654-F1
#
_entry.id   AF-A0A7E5X654-F1
#
_cell.length_a   1.000
_cell.length_b   1.000
_cell.length_c   1.000
_cell.angle_alpha   90.00
_cell.angle_beta   90.00
_cell.angle_gamma   90.00
#
_symmetry.space_group_name_H-M   'P 1'
#
loop_
_entity.id
_entity.type
_entity.pdbx_description
1 polymer ?
#
loop_
_entity_poly.entity_id
_entity_poly.type
_entity_poly.pdbx_seq_one_letter_code
_entity_poly.pdbx_strand_id
1 'polypeptide(L)'
;MSAFKQLRDVSNNFEQQLRSLSTEFFSAKIDEPFEEVISQKLRDLNFLTSKLRLLKAKPLSALPQITEQPKSEDPIKEYGELVQWKVLEQCIVKSLTQAHSVKALITTPDRDLDPELVERKENIIQGLKAYRNTESQLRELDVILQEKENELAAVRTVWDAELHQLRELREKVDGDDCEVQGPLYKKLRTLVDKLELMRWLIGRLVTSRGSCDWLAAPDRTARLLRLARTHNTVDAFLESS
;
A
#
# COMPACT_ATOMS: atom_id res chain seq x y z
N MET A 1 -36.39 -35.99 -33.16
CA MET A 1 -35.51 -36.92 -32.40
C MET A 1 -34.01 -36.80 -32.73
N SER A 2 -33.60 -36.14 -33.82
CA SER A 2 -32.18 -35.98 -34.22
C SER A 2 -31.37 -35.05 -33.29
N ALA A 3 -31.93 -33.89 -32.93
CA ALA A 3 -31.22 -32.87 -32.14
C ALA A 3 -30.85 -33.31 -30.72
N PHE A 4 -31.70 -34.11 -30.06
CA PHE A 4 -31.41 -34.65 -28.72
C PHE A 4 -30.33 -35.71 -28.74
N LYS A 5 -30.25 -36.49 -29.82
CA LYS A 5 -29.18 -37.48 -30.02
C LYS A 5 -27.86 -36.76 -30.28
N GLN A 6 -27.86 -35.73 -31.13
CA GLN A 6 -26.69 -34.87 -31.36
C GLN A 6 -26.22 -34.17 -30.09
N LEU A 7 -27.12 -33.68 -29.25
CA LEU A 7 -26.75 -33.01 -27.99
C LEU A 7 -26.16 -33.99 -26.97
N ARG A 8 -26.68 -35.23 -26.94
CA ARG A 8 -26.14 -36.32 -26.12
C ARG A 8 -24.77 -36.77 -26.63
N ASP A 9 -24.60 -36.88 -27.94
CA ASP A 9 -23.34 -37.25 -28.57
C ASP A 9 -22.28 -36.16 -28.33
N VAL A 10 -22.65 -34.88 -28.43
CA VAL A 10 -21.78 -33.75 -28.08
C VAL A 10 -21.42 -33.75 -26.59
N SER A 11 -22.38 -34.04 -25.69
CA SER A 11 -22.10 -34.13 -24.25
C SER A 11 -21.15 -35.28 -23.92
N ASN A 12 -21.33 -36.45 -24.54
CA ASN A 12 -20.47 -37.62 -24.31
C ASN A 12 -19.05 -37.38 -24.86
N ASN A 13 -18.96 -36.74 -26.03
CA ASN A 13 -17.68 -36.39 -26.65
C ASN A 13 -16.95 -35.32 -25.82
N PHE A 14 -17.68 -34.36 -25.26
CA PHE A 14 -17.13 -33.38 -24.32
C PHE A 14 -16.65 -34.03 -23.02
N GLU A 15 -17.37 -35.02 -22.49
CA GLU A 15 -16.95 -35.75 -21.31
C GLU A 15 -15.69 -36.59 -21.57
N GLN A 16 -15.57 -37.21 -22.75
CA GLN A 16 -14.35 -37.90 -23.18
C GLN A 16 -13.17 -36.93 -23.32
N GLN A 17 -13.39 -35.75 -23.91
CA GLN A 17 -12.37 -34.70 -24.01
C GLN A 17 -11.95 -34.15 -22.65
N LEU A 18 -12.88 -34.00 -21.71
CA LEU A 18 -12.56 -33.60 -20.33
C LEU A 18 -11.75 -34.68 -19.61
N ARG A 19 -12.04 -35.96 -19.84
CA ARG A 19 -11.27 -37.06 -19.26
C ARG A 19 -9.87 -37.15 -19.87
N SER A 20 -9.72 -36.97 -21.18
CA SER A 20 -8.41 -36.97 -21.84
C SER A 20 -7.55 -35.77 -21.43
N LEU A 21 -8.15 -34.57 -21.40
CA LEU A 21 -7.46 -33.37 -20.93
C LEU A 21 -7.12 -33.49 -19.45
N SER A 22 -8.03 -34.01 -18.61
CA SER A 22 -7.76 -34.35 -17.19
C SER A 22 -6.54 -35.26 -17.05
N THR A 23 -6.46 -36.33 -17.85
CA THR A 23 -5.28 -37.20 -17.81
C THR A 23 -4.00 -36.49 -18.26
N GLU A 24 -4.08 -35.55 -19.21
CA GLU A 24 -2.95 -34.68 -19.59
C GLU A 24 -2.60 -33.65 -18.50
N PHE A 25 -3.58 -33.15 -17.73
CA PHE A 25 -3.37 -32.26 -16.58
C PHE A 25 -2.59 -32.95 -15.44
N PHE A 26 -2.75 -34.26 -15.29
CA PHE A 26 -2.08 -35.04 -14.23
C PHE A 26 -0.83 -35.80 -14.70
N SER A 27 -0.52 -35.82 -16.00
CA SER A 27 0.75 -36.34 -16.52
C SER A 27 1.75 -35.19 -16.70
N ALA A 28 2.57 -34.92 -15.68
CA ALA A 28 3.64 -33.93 -15.79
C ALA A 28 4.73 -34.42 -16.76
N LYS A 29 4.79 -33.85 -17.97
CA LYS A 29 5.99 -33.91 -18.81
C LYS A 29 6.95 -32.83 -18.30
N ILE A 30 8.21 -33.22 -18.07
CA ILE A 30 9.17 -32.55 -17.18
C ILE A 30 9.81 -31.27 -17.76
N ASP A 31 9.44 -30.83 -18.97
CA ASP A 31 10.24 -29.83 -19.71
C ASP A 31 9.60 -28.43 -19.91
N GLU A 32 8.50 -28.09 -19.24
CA GLU A 32 7.91 -26.73 -19.34
C GLU A 32 7.86 -26.04 -17.96
N PRO A 33 8.19 -24.72 -17.87
CA PRO A 33 8.19 -24.00 -16.60
C PRO A 33 6.79 -24.03 -15.98
N PHE A 34 6.70 -24.69 -14.83
CA PHE A 34 5.47 -25.01 -14.09
C PHE A 34 4.49 -23.84 -13.96
N GLU A 35 5.01 -22.61 -13.81
CA GLU A 35 4.21 -21.40 -13.63
C GLU A 35 3.48 -20.96 -14.91
N GLU A 36 4.12 -21.07 -16.09
CA GLU A 36 3.49 -20.67 -17.35
C GLU A 36 2.37 -21.65 -17.71
N VAL A 37 2.63 -22.95 -17.54
CA VAL A 37 1.62 -24.00 -17.71
C VAL A 37 0.44 -23.74 -16.79
N ILE A 38 0.65 -23.56 -15.48
CA ILE A 38 -0.46 -23.31 -14.54
C ILE A 38 -1.25 -22.06 -14.90
N SER A 39 -0.58 -20.97 -15.31
CA SER A 39 -1.25 -19.72 -15.67
C SER A 39 -2.15 -19.87 -16.90
N GLN A 40 -1.68 -20.59 -17.92
CA GLN A 40 -2.45 -20.86 -19.14
C GLN A 40 -3.60 -21.82 -18.84
N LYS A 41 -3.35 -22.82 -17.99
CA LYS A 41 -4.34 -23.80 -17.55
C LYS A 41 -5.45 -23.19 -16.68
N LEU A 42 -5.16 -22.18 -15.86
CA LEU A 42 -6.15 -21.39 -15.12
C LEU A 42 -7.04 -20.55 -16.06
N ARG A 43 -6.45 -19.97 -17.13
CA ARG A 43 -7.21 -19.24 -18.15
C ARG A 43 -8.17 -20.15 -18.90
N ASP A 44 -7.73 -21.34 -19.27
CA ASP A 44 -8.57 -22.33 -19.95
C ASP A 44 -9.72 -22.82 -19.06
N LEU A 45 -9.46 -23.05 -17.77
CA LEU A 45 -10.51 -23.41 -16.80
C LEU A 45 -11.55 -22.31 -16.62
N ASN A 46 -11.13 -21.04 -16.56
CA ASN A 46 -12.03 -19.89 -16.49
C ASN A 46 -12.87 -19.74 -17.77
N PHE A 47 -12.28 -19.99 -18.93
CA PHE A 47 -12.99 -19.99 -20.20
C PHE A 47 -14.03 -21.13 -20.29
N LEU A 48 -13.67 -22.33 -19.86
CA LEU A 48 -14.60 -23.47 -19.88
C LEU A 48 -15.73 -23.32 -18.85
N THR A 49 -15.44 -22.79 -17.66
CA THR A 49 -16.47 -22.52 -16.65
C THR A 49 -17.44 -21.43 -17.07
N SER A 50 -16.97 -20.39 -17.77
CA SER A 50 -17.86 -19.38 -18.35
C SER A 50 -18.75 -19.95 -19.46
N LYS A 51 -18.22 -20.80 -20.36
CA LYS A 51 -19.04 -21.56 -21.33
C LYS A 51 -20.06 -22.47 -20.64
N LEU A 52 -19.67 -23.16 -19.57
CA LEU A 52 -20.57 -24.05 -18.82
C LEU A 52 -21.69 -23.24 -18.14
N ARG A 53 -21.40 -22.04 -17.62
CA ARG A 53 -22.42 -21.11 -17.11
C ARG A 53 -23.38 -20.66 -18.21
N LEU A 54 -22.88 -20.32 -19.40
CA LEU A 54 -23.71 -19.92 -20.54
C LEU A 54 -24.62 -21.06 -21.01
N LEU A 55 -24.14 -22.30 -20.99
CA LEU A 55 -24.95 -23.48 -21.34
C LEU A 55 -25.95 -23.87 -20.24
N LYS A 56 -25.62 -23.62 -18.97
CA LYS A 56 -26.52 -23.86 -17.82
C LYS A 56 -27.54 -22.74 -17.60
N ALA A 57 -27.30 -21.55 -18.15
CA ALA A 57 -28.29 -20.50 -18.18
C ALA A 57 -29.48 -20.99 -19.02
N LYS A 58 -30.67 -21.04 -18.42
CA LYS A 58 -31.91 -21.44 -19.11
C LYS A 58 -32.02 -20.64 -20.42
N PRO A 59 -32.18 -21.30 -21.59
CA PRO A 59 -32.34 -20.59 -22.83
C PRO A 59 -33.71 -19.91 -22.79
N LEU A 60 -33.75 -18.62 -22.47
CA LEU A 60 -34.87 -17.77 -22.84
C LEU A 60 -34.78 -17.61 -24.35
N SER A 61 -35.32 -18.58 -25.08
CA SER A 61 -35.50 -18.51 -26.53
C SER A 61 -36.60 -17.51 -26.84
N ALA A 62 -36.27 -16.23 -26.74
CA ALA A 62 -36.91 -15.18 -27.49
C ALA A 62 -35.76 -14.43 -28.16
N LEU A 63 -35.61 -14.63 -29.47
CA LEU A 63 -34.68 -13.85 -30.29
C LEU A 63 -35.10 -12.37 -30.20
N PRO A 64 -34.37 -11.49 -29.51
CA PRO A 64 -34.50 -10.08 -29.81
C PRO A 64 -33.79 -9.87 -31.14
N GLN A 65 -34.43 -9.23 -32.11
CA GLN A 65 -33.72 -8.65 -33.24
C GLN A 65 -32.78 -7.58 -32.68
N ILE A 66 -31.54 -7.98 -32.39
CA ILE A 66 -30.46 -7.04 -32.07
C ILE A 66 -30.05 -6.45 -33.41
N THR A 67 -30.54 -5.25 -33.70
CA THR A 67 -29.91 -4.38 -34.69
C THR A 67 -28.48 -4.11 -34.18
N GLU A 68 -27.48 -4.54 -34.94
CA GLU A 68 -26.08 -4.23 -34.68
C GLU A 68 -25.90 -2.70 -34.64
N GLN A 69 -25.81 -2.15 -33.45
CA GLN A 69 -25.18 -0.84 -33.28
C GLN A 69 -23.66 -1.03 -33.27
N PRO A 70 -22.89 -0.12 -33.88
CA PRO A 70 -21.45 -0.23 -33.95
C PRO A 70 -20.87 -0.34 -32.54
N LYS A 71 -19.90 -1.25 -32.37
CA LYS A 71 -19.18 -1.46 -31.12
C LYS A 71 -18.43 -0.17 -30.74
N SER A 72 -19.07 0.69 -29.95
CA SER A 72 -18.36 1.61 -29.08
C SER A 72 -18.11 0.93 -27.73
N GLU A 73 -16.95 1.20 -27.13
CA GLU A 73 -16.58 0.72 -25.79
C GLU A 73 -17.26 1.52 -24.65
N ASP A 74 -17.96 2.60 -25.00
CA ASP A 74 -18.63 3.52 -24.07
C ASP A 74 -19.71 2.86 -23.19
N PRO A 75 -20.64 2.02 -23.68
CA PRO A 75 -21.68 1.43 -22.83
C PRO A 75 -21.11 0.53 -21.73
N ILE A 76 -19.98 -0.14 -21.95
CA ILE A 76 -19.35 -1.02 -20.93
C ILE A 76 -18.78 -0.19 -19.77
N LYS A 77 -18.24 1.00 -20.07
CA LYS A 77 -17.76 1.95 -19.06
C LYS A 77 -18.94 2.55 -18.28
N GLU A 78 -20.00 2.95 -18.96
CA GLU A 78 -21.23 3.45 -18.33
C GLU A 78 -21.89 2.42 -17.41
N TYR A 79 -21.99 1.15 -17.83
CA TYR A 79 -22.50 0.09 -16.95
C TYR A 79 -21.55 -0.22 -15.79
N GLY A 80 -20.24 -0.15 -15.99
CA GLY A 80 -19.24 -0.32 -14.93
C GLY A 80 -19.35 0.77 -13.85
N GLU A 81 -19.46 2.02 -14.27
CA GLU A 81 -19.65 3.18 -13.39
C GLU A 81 -20.99 3.11 -12.65
N LEU A 82 -22.06 2.67 -13.32
CA LEU A 82 -23.40 2.55 -12.72
C LEU A 82 -23.48 1.40 -11.71
N VAL A 83 -22.75 0.30 -11.94
CA VAL A 83 -22.62 -0.79 -10.95
C VAL A 83 -21.79 -0.34 -9.75
N GLN A 84 -20.66 0.34 -9.97
CA GLN A 84 -19.85 0.90 -8.89
C GLN A 84 -20.66 1.89 -8.04
N TRP A 85 -21.43 2.76 -8.69
CA TRP A 85 -22.31 3.70 -8.02
C TRP A 85 -23.37 3.01 -7.14
N LYS A 86 -24.05 1.98 -7.66
CA LYS A 86 -25.04 1.22 -6.88
C LYS A 86 -24.42 0.45 -5.71
N VAL A 87 -23.21 -0.08 -5.88
CA VAL A 87 -22.49 -0.74 -4.78
C VAL A 87 -22.14 0.27 -3.69
N LEU A 88 -21.64 1.46 -4.06
CA LEU A 88 -21.37 2.55 -3.12
C LEU A 88 -22.65 3.00 -2.42
N GLU A 89 -23.74 3.22 -3.14
CA GLU A 89 -25.04 3.59 -2.59
C GLU A 89 -25.53 2.55 -1.58
N GLN A 90 -25.46 1.25 -1.92
CA GLN A 90 -25.85 0.19 -1.00
C GLN A 90 -24.96 0.13 0.25
N CYS A 91 -23.66 0.37 0.11
CA CYS A 91 -22.74 0.45 1.24
C CYS A 91 -23.05 1.65 2.14
N ILE A 92 -23.36 2.81 1.56
CA ILE A 92 -23.74 4.03 2.29
C ILE A 92 -25.07 3.83 3.03
N VAL A 93 -26.09 3.25 2.39
CA VAL A 93 -27.37 2.97 3.04
C VAL A 93 -27.21 1.95 4.17
N LYS A 94 -26.38 0.92 3.99
CA LYS A 94 -26.07 -0.05 5.05
C LYS A 94 -25.35 0.60 6.22
N SER A 95 -24.33 1.42 5.97
CA SER A 95 -23.59 2.09 7.05
C SER A 95 -24.47 3.09 7.79
N LEU A 96 -25.35 3.80 7.09
CA LEU A 96 -26.26 4.79 7.68
C LEU A 96 -27.37 4.14 8.51
N THR A 97 -27.93 3.02 8.04
CA THR A 97 -28.91 2.24 8.82
C THR A 97 -28.28 1.59 10.05
N GLN A 98 -27.05 1.07 9.93
CA GLN A 98 -26.28 0.55 11.06
C GLN A 98 -25.94 1.65 12.08
N ALA A 99 -25.49 2.81 11.62
CA ALA A 99 -25.20 3.96 12.48
C ALA A 99 -26.47 4.45 13.20
N HIS A 100 -27.60 4.49 12.50
CA HIS A 100 -28.89 4.84 13.10
C HIS A 100 -29.33 3.82 14.15
N SER A 101 -29.18 2.51 13.88
CA SER A 101 -29.51 1.47 14.86
C SER A 101 -28.61 1.51 16.10
N VAL A 102 -27.31 1.77 15.92
CA VAL A 102 -26.36 1.91 17.03
C VAL A 102 -26.68 3.17 17.83
N LYS A 103 -26.99 4.28 17.16
CA LYS A 103 -27.40 5.53 17.81
C LYS A 103 -28.68 5.32 18.62
N ALA A 104 -29.70 4.68 18.03
CA ALA A 104 -30.96 4.36 18.69
C ALA A 104 -30.70 3.52 19.96
N LEU A 105 -29.92 2.44 19.85
CA LEU A 105 -29.54 1.56 20.96
C LEU A 105 -28.81 2.31 22.09
N ILE A 106 -27.90 3.22 21.76
CA ILE A 106 -27.17 4.01 22.76
C ILE A 106 -28.11 5.02 23.45
N THR A 107 -29.05 5.62 22.71
CA THR A 107 -29.96 6.65 23.25
C THR A 107 -31.14 6.09 24.06
N THR A 108 -31.57 4.86 23.81
CA THR A 108 -32.65 4.22 24.58
C THR A 108 -32.20 3.89 26.00
N PRO A 109 -33.02 4.15 27.03
CA PRO A 109 -32.68 3.83 28.42
C PRO A 109 -32.66 2.31 28.65
N ASP A 110 -31.78 1.85 29.55
CA ASP A 110 -31.52 0.42 29.78
C ASP A 110 -32.72 -0.36 30.35
N ARG A 111 -33.72 0.36 30.86
CA ARG A 111 -34.95 -0.23 31.44
C ARG A 111 -35.87 -0.85 30.39
N ASP A 112 -35.77 -0.41 29.14
CA ASP A 112 -36.64 -0.83 28.04
C ASP A 112 -35.95 -1.82 27.08
N LEU A 113 -34.73 -2.26 27.42
CA LEU A 113 -33.88 -3.09 26.58
C LEU A 113 -33.77 -4.52 27.13
N ASP A 114 -33.77 -5.50 26.22
CA ASP A 114 -33.45 -6.89 26.55
C ASP A 114 -32.02 -7.02 27.09
N PRO A 115 -31.74 -7.96 28.01
CA PRO A 115 -30.42 -8.08 28.66
C PRO A 115 -29.27 -8.26 27.66
N GLU A 116 -29.48 -8.99 26.56
CA GLU A 116 -28.47 -9.15 25.49
C GLU A 116 -28.16 -7.83 24.76
N LEU A 117 -29.14 -6.93 24.65
CA LEU A 117 -28.96 -5.61 24.02
C LEU A 117 -28.25 -4.63 24.95
N VAL A 118 -28.44 -4.78 26.27
CA VAL A 118 -27.70 -4.03 27.29
C VAL A 118 -26.21 -4.39 27.26
N GLU A 119 -25.86 -5.68 27.24
CA GLU A 119 -24.45 -6.12 27.11
C GLU A 119 -23.80 -5.60 25.83
N ARG A 120 -24.51 -5.65 24.70
CA ARG A 120 -24.04 -5.08 23.43
C ARG A 120 -23.84 -3.57 23.52
N LYS A 121 -24.76 -2.85 24.16
CA LYS A 121 -24.65 -1.41 24.39
C LYS A 121 -23.44 -1.08 25.25
N GLU A 122 -23.21 -1.82 26.34
CA GLU A 122 -22.04 -1.63 27.21
C GLU A 122 -20.72 -1.87 26.47
N ASN A 123 -20.63 -2.95 25.69
CA ASN A 123 -19.46 -3.25 24.87
C ASN A 123 -19.18 -2.15 23.83
N ILE A 124 -20.23 -1.63 23.18
CA ILE A 124 -20.12 -0.52 22.23
C ILE A 124 -19.63 0.75 22.95
N ILE A 125 -20.17 1.07 24.13
CA ILE A 125 -19.75 2.23 24.92
C ILE A 125 -18.29 2.10 25.37
N GLN A 126 -17.86 0.92 25.80
CA GLN A 126 -16.46 0.66 26.17
C GLN A 126 -15.54 0.82 24.95
N GLY A 127 -15.91 0.28 23.80
CA GLY A 127 -15.18 0.47 22.54
C GLY A 127 -15.07 1.95 22.13
N LEU A 128 -16.16 2.72 22.25
CA LEU A 128 -16.15 4.16 21.97
C LEU A 128 -15.27 4.95 22.95
N LYS A 129 -15.23 4.56 24.23
CA LYS A 129 -14.32 5.15 25.23
C LYS A 129 -12.85 4.85 24.88
N ALA A 130 -12.53 3.62 24.51
CA ALA A 130 -11.19 3.25 24.07
C ALA A 130 -10.77 4.03 22.82
N TYR A 131 -11.67 4.12 21.83
CA TYR A 131 -11.44 4.90 20.61
C TYR A 131 -11.18 6.39 20.93
N ARG A 132 -11.99 6.98 21.81
CA ARG A 132 -11.79 8.38 22.26
C ARG A 132 -10.42 8.58 22.88
N ASN A 133 -9.93 7.64 23.70
CA ASN A 133 -8.61 7.72 24.32
C ASN A 133 -7.49 7.62 23.27
N THR A 134 -7.64 6.73 22.29
CA THR A 134 -6.66 6.64 21.18
C THR A 134 -6.69 7.88 20.30
N GLU A 135 -7.86 8.48 20.08
CA GLU A 135 -8.02 9.70 19.31
C GLU A 135 -7.39 10.91 20.03
N SER A 136 -7.54 11.02 21.36
CA SER A 136 -6.86 12.07 22.12
C SER A 136 -5.34 11.90 22.07
N GLN A 137 -4.84 10.68 22.21
CA GLN A 137 -3.40 10.39 22.10
C GLN A 137 -2.86 10.74 20.70
N LEU A 138 -3.60 10.43 19.64
CA LEU A 138 -3.20 10.81 18.28
C LEU A 138 -3.12 12.32 18.12
N ARG A 139 -4.13 13.06 18.61
CA ARG A 139 -4.10 14.53 18.56
C ARG A 139 -2.93 15.12 19.35
N GLU A 140 -2.61 14.57 20.52
CA GLU A 140 -1.44 14.97 21.30
C GLU A 140 -0.14 14.73 20.52
N LEU A 141 0.00 13.57 19.89
CA LEU A 141 1.17 13.25 19.06
C LEU A 141 1.27 14.15 17.82
N ASP A 142 0.16 14.49 17.17
CA ASP A 142 0.14 15.41 16.02
C ASP A 142 0.60 16.81 16.42
N VAL A 143 0.18 17.30 17.60
CA VAL A 143 0.65 18.59 18.14
C VAL A 143 2.16 18.54 18.40
N ILE A 144 2.66 17.49 19.05
CA ILE A 144 4.09 17.32 19.30
C ILE A 144 4.87 17.24 17.98
N LEU A 145 4.34 16.54 16.97
CA LEU A 145 4.96 16.44 15.66
C LEU A 145 5.09 17.83 15.02
N GLN A 146 4.02 18.62 15.02
CA GLN A 146 4.04 19.99 14.48
C GLN A 146 5.02 20.88 15.24
N GLU A 147 5.06 20.80 16.58
CA GLU A 147 6.05 21.52 17.38
C GLU A 147 7.48 21.14 16.99
N LYS A 148 7.76 19.86 16.78
CA LYS A 148 9.09 19.38 16.36
C LYS A 148 9.43 19.77 14.92
N GLU A 149 8.47 19.78 14.01
CA GLU A 149 8.68 20.30 12.65
C GLU A 149 9.01 21.80 12.67
N ASN A 150 8.32 22.57 13.51
CA ASN A 150 8.61 23.99 13.69
C ASN A 150 9.99 24.23 14.32
N GLU A 151 10.36 23.46 15.34
CA GLU A 151 11.71 23.49 15.93
C GLU A 151 12.79 23.15 14.88
N LEU A 152 12.57 22.11 14.07
CA LEU A 152 13.49 21.74 12.99
C LEU A 152 13.59 22.83 11.93
N ALA A 153 12.48 23.46 11.55
CA ALA A 153 12.47 24.57 10.61
C ALA A 153 13.25 25.78 11.17
N ALA A 154 13.07 26.12 12.44
CA ALA A 154 13.82 27.19 13.10
C ALA A 154 15.32 26.89 13.20
N VAL A 155 15.70 25.64 13.48
CA VAL A 155 17.12 25.24 13.48
C VAL A 155 17.71 25.31 12.07
N ARG A 156 16.95 24.92 11.04
CA ARG A 156 17.39 25.02 9.64
C ARG A 156 17.62 26.47 9.22
N THR A 157 16.73 27.40 9.56
CA THR A 157 16.94 28.82 9.21
C THR A 157 18.18 29.40 9.88
N VAL A 158 18.45 29.02 11.14
CA VAL A 158 19.69 29.42 11.83
C VAL A 158 20.91 28.79 11.16
N TRP A 159 20.85 27.50 10.82
CA TRP A 159 21.92 26.79 10.12
C TRP A 159 22.24 27.42 8.76
N ASP A 160 21.22 27.74 7.96
CA ASP A 160 21.38 28.36 6.65
C ASP A 160 21.99 29.77 6.78
N ALA A 161 21.60 30.53 7.80
CA ALA A 161 22.19 31.83 8.11
C ALA A 161 23.67 31.72 8.53
N GLU A 162 24.03 30.74 9.38
CA GLU A 162 25.41 30.49 9.78
C GLU A 162 26.28 30.00 8.61
N LEU A 163 25.73 29.16 7.73
CA LEU A 163 26.41 28.74 6.49
C LEU A 163 26.64 29.92 5.54
N HIS A 164 25.64 30.80 5.40
CA HIS A 164 25.78 32.00 4.57
C HIS A 164 26.89 32.91 5.10
N GLN A 165 26.95 33.14 6.42
CA GLN A 165 28.04 33.90 7.06
C GLN A 165 29.41 33.24 6.82
N LEU A 166 29.49 31.91 6.87
CA LEU A 166 30.74 31.19 6.57
C LEU A 166 31.17 31.33 5.10
N ARG A 167 30.24 31.35 4.15
CA ARG A 167 30.53 31.61 2.72
C ARG A 167 31.01 33.03 2.51
N GLU A 168 30.33 34.02 3.08
CA GLU A 168 30.76 35.42 3.00
C GLU A 168 32.16 35.63 3.59
N LEU A 169 32.46 34.98 4.72
CA LEU A 169 33.79 35.05 5.33
C LEU A 169 34.85 34.40 4.46
N ARG A 170 34.52 33.35 3.70
CA ARG A 170 35.42 32.73 2.72
C ARG A 170 35.69 33.64 1.54
N GLU A 171 34.65 34.23 0.94
CA GLU A 171 34.78 35.16 -0.19
C GLU A 171 35.52 36.46 0.16
N LYS A 172 35.41 36.92 1.41
CA LYS A 172 36.16 38.10 1.89
C LYS A 172 37.64 37.82 2.16
N VAL A 173 38.05 36.56 2.24
CA VAL A 173 39.44 36.12 2.49
C VAL A 173 40.01 35.53 1.20
N ASP A 174 40.01 36.33 0.13
CA ASP A 174 40.78 36.03 -1.08
C ASP A 174 42.26 36.33 -0.81
N GLY A 175 42.96 35.34 -0.25
CA GLY A 175 44.38 35.37 0.02
C GLY A 175 44.86 34.00 0.50
N ASP A 176 45.69 33.37 -0.32
CA ASP A 176 46.10 31.94 -0.35
C ASP A 176 46.77 31.37 0.93
N ASP A 177 46.78 32.08 2.06
CA ASP A 177 47.55 31.71 3.26
C ASP A 177 46.88 32.07 4.60
N CYS A 178 45.55 32.08 4.65
CA CYS A 178 44.84 32.10 5.92
C CYS A 178 44.06 30.81 6.07
N GLU A 179 44.67 29.83 6.76
CA GLU A 179 43.91 28.78 7.45
C GLU A 179 42.66 29.44 8.04
N VAL A 180 41.47 29.06 7.56
CA VAL A 180 40.20 29.64 8.00
C VAL A 180 39.99 29.25 9.47
N GLN A 181 40.65 29.97 10.38
CA GLN A 181 40.72 29.69 11.82
C GLN A 181 39.58 30.35 12.59
N GLY A 182 38.54 30.83 11.90
CA GLY A 182 37.36 31.40 12.53
C GLY A 182 36.69 30.40 13.48
N PRO A 183 36.14 30.85 14.62
CA PRO A 183 35.51 29.97 15.60
C PRO A 183 34.33 29.18 15.01
N LEU A 184 33.61 29.75 14.04
CA LEU A 184 32.53 29.06 13.32
C LEU A 184 33.04 27.95 12.40
N TYR A 185 34.15 28.17 11.68
CA TYR A 185 34.75 27.15 10.83
C TYR A 185 35.31 25.99 11.66
N LYS A 186 35.96 26.27 12.80
CA LYS A 186 36.39 25.23 13.75
C LYS A 186 35.22 24.42 14.29
N LYS A 187 34.09 25.06 14.60
CA LYS A 187 32.85 24.37 15.01
C LYS A 187 32.29 23.50 13.88
N LEU A 188 32.19 24.03 12.66
CA LEU A 188 31.73 23.28 11.49
C LEU A 188 32.62 22.06 11.23
N ARG A 189 33.95 22.23 11.25
CA ARG A 189 34.91 21.13 11.13
C ARG A 189 34.72 20.07 12.21
N THR A 190 34.55 20.48 13.47
CA THR A 190 34.29 19.55 14.58
C THR A 190 32.98 18.77 14.38
N LEU A 191 31.93 19.40 13.83
CA LEU A 191 30.67 18.74 13.52
C LEU A 191 30.82 17.76 12.35
N VAL A 192 31.50 18.16 11.28
CA VAL A 192 31.80 17.31 10.12
C VAL A 192 32.63 16.10 10.54
N ASP A 193 33.65 16.28 11.37
CA ASP A 193 34.47 15.18 11.90
C ASP A 193 33.60 14.17 12.70
N LYS A 194 32.64 14.67 13.51
CA LYS A 194 31.69 13.80 14.22
C LYS A 194 30.72 13.08 13.28
N LEU A 195 30.20 13.78 12.25
CA LEU A 195 29.35 13.18 11.23
C LEU A 195 30.10 12.09 10.46
N GLU A 196 31.38 12.29 10.19
CA GLU A 196 32.24 11.33 9.51
C GLU A 196 32.54 10.10 10.39
N LEU A 197 32.76 10.29 11.70
CA LEU A 197 32.84 9.19 12.65
C LEU A 197 31.54 8.39 12.69
N MET A 198 30.38 9.05 12.70
CA MET A 198 29.08 8.37 12.65
C MET A 198 28.87 7.62 11.33
N ARG A 199 29.24 8.20 10.19
CA ARG A 199 29.22 7.54 8.88
C ARG A 199 30.02 6.25 8.90
N TRP A 200 31.24 6.32 9.44
CA TRP A 200 32.12 5.15 9.55
C TRP A 200 31.55 4.08 10.48
N LEU A 201 30.99 4.48 11.62
CA LEU A 201 30.32 3.56 12.55
C LEU A 201 29.11 2.87 11.92
N ILE A 202 28.27 3.60 11.16
CA ILE A 202 27.13 3.02 10.44
C ILE A 202 27.62 2.01 9.40
N GLY A 203 28.64 2.37 8.61
CA GLY A 203 29.24 1.46 7.64
C GLY A 203 29.78 0.20 8.29
N ARG A 204 30.47 0.33 9.43
CA ARG A 204 31.00 -0.81 10.19
C ARG A 204 29.89 -1.65 10.82
N LEU A 205 28.83 -1.04 11.34
CA LEU A 205 27.70 -1.74 11.96
C LEU A 205 26.93 -2.59 10.94
N VAL A 206 26.65 -2.03 9.77
CA VAL A 206 25.93 -2.75 8.70
C VAL A 206 26.79 -3.86 8.09
N THR A 207 28.10 -3.66 7.97
CA THR A 207 29.01 -4.67 7.41
C THR A 207 29.47 -5.72 8.44
N SER A 208 29.37 -5.41 9.74
CA SER A 208 29.71 -6.36 10.80
C SER A 208 28.62 -7.42 10.95
N ARG A 209 29.04 -8.70 10.99
CA ARG A 209 28.17 -9.85 11.28
C ARG A 209 27.88 -9.94 12.79
N GLY A 210 27.24 -8.92 13.34
CA GLY A 210 26.83 -8.83 14.74
C GLY A 210 25.46 -9.48 15.02
N SER A 211 24.90 -9.21 16.20
CA SER A 211 23.62 -9.74 16.67
C SER A 211 22.38 -9.13 15.98
N CYS A 212 22.55 -8.05 15.20
CA CYS A 212 21.47 -7.49 14.39
C CYS A 212 21.40 -8.22 13.04
N ASP A 213 20.27 -8.86 12.78
CA ASP A 213 20.00 -9.46 11.47
C ASP A 213 19.60 -8.37 10.46
N TRP A 214 20.60 -7.72 9.87
CA TRP A 214 20.41 -6.67 8.87
C TRP A 214 19.74 -7.17 7.57
N LEU A 215 19.66 -8.50 7.37
CA LEU A 215 18.94 -9.14 6.26
C LEU A 215 17.43 -9.23 6.52
N ALA A 216 17.00 -9.18 7.79
CA ALA A 216 15.58 -9.18 8.14
C ALA A 216 14.86 -7.86 7.79
N ALA A 217 15.59 -6.76 7.58
CA ALA A 217 15.04 -5.44 7.26
C ALA A 217 15.80 -4.74 6.11
N PRO A 218 15.73 -5.27 4.87
CA PRO A 218 16.56 -4.83 3.75
C PRO A 218 16.40 -3.34 3.41
N ASP A 219 15.19 -2.77 3.51
CA ASP A 219 14.93 -1.36 3.22
C ASP A 219 15.56 -0.40 4.23
N ARG A 220 15.66 -0.81 5.49
CA ARG A 220 16.32 -0.03 6.53
C ARG A 220 17.84 -0.09 6.33
N THR A 221 18.36 -1.28 6.06
CA THR A 221 19.78 -1.52 5.76
C THR A 221 20.24 -0.75 4.52
N ALA A 222 19.44 -0.76 3.45
CA ALA A 222 19.74 0.00 2.23
C ALA A 222 19.79 1.52 2.49
N ARG A 223 18.89 2.07 3.32
CA ARG A 223 18.93 3.49 3.71
C ARG A 223 20.18 3.83 4.53
N LEU A 224 20.55 2.98 5.48
CA LEU A 224 21.77 3.18 6.29
C LEU A 224 23.06 3.07 5.45
N LEU A 225 23.11 2.14 4.49
CA LEU A 225 24.22 2.03 3.54
C LEU A 225 24.34 3.23 2.62
N ARG A 226 23.21 3.82 2.20
CA ARG A 226 23.22 5.07 1.43
C ARG A 226 23.87 6.20 2.24
N LEU A 227 23.52 6.33 3.53
CA LEU A 227 24.14 7.31 4.43
C LEU A 227 25.64 7.05 4.65
N ALA A 228 26.06 5.78 4.66
CA ALA A 228 27.47 5.41 4.81
C ALA A 228 28.32 5.69 3.55
N ARG A 229 27.70 5.86 2.37
CA ARG A 229 28.40 5.97 1.08
C ARG A 229 28.99 7.35 0.82
N THR A 230 28.28 8.40 1.19
CA THR A 230 28.69 9.80 0.93
C THR A 230 29.60 10.29 2.05
N HIS A 231 30.83 10.69 1.72
CA HIS A 231 31.77 11.25 2.69
C HIS A 231 31.31 12.64 3.11
N ASN A 232 31.45 12.96 4.40
CA ASN A 232 31.15 14.28 4.92
C ASN A 232 32.45 15.09 4.92
N THR A 233 32.56 16.10 4.06
CA THR A 233 33.67 17.06 4.05
C THR A 233 33.15 18.47 4.24
N VAL A 234 33.96 19.35 4.84
CA VAL A 234 33.56 20.75 5.08
C VAL A 234 33.21 21.43 3.75
N ASP A 235 33.97 21.16 2.69
CA ASP A 235 33.70 21.69 1.36
C ASP A 235 32.36 21.21 0.78
N ALA A 236 32.02 19.92 0.98
CA ALA A 236 30.72 19.41 0.54
C ALA A 236 29.56 20.14 1.22
N PHE A 237 29.68 20.53 2.49
CA PHE A 237 28.65 21.31 3.19
C PHE A 237 28.61 22.78 2.76
N LEU A 238 29.77 23.35 2.37
CA LEU A 238 29.84 24.72 1.87
C LEU A 238 29.34 24.82 0.43
N GLU A 239 29.47 23.77 -0.38
CA GLU A 239 29.04 23.69 -1.79
C GLU A 239 27.63 23.12 -1.96
N SER A 240 27.09 22.37 -1.00
CA SER A 240 25.75 21.79 -1.06
C SER A 240 24.65 22.82 -0.79
N SER A 241 24.45 23.77 -1.71
CA SER A 241 23.17 24.48 -1.91
C SER A 241 23.09 24.99 -3.34
#